data_AF-A0A0S8A960-F1
#
_entry.id   AF-A0A0S8A960-F1
#
_cell.length_a   1.000
_cell.length_b   1.000
_cell.length_c   1.000
_cell.angle_alpha   90.00
_cell.angle_beta   90.00
_cell.angle_gamma   90.00
#
_symmetry.space_group_name_H-M   'P 1'
#
loop_
_entity.id
_entity.type
_entity.pdbx_description
1 polymer ?
#
loop_
_entity_poly.entity_id
_entity_poly.type
_entity_poly.pdbx_seq_one_letter_code
_entity_poly.pdbx_strand_id
1 'polypeptide(L)'
;MELNKKEKKELRSLVSECYEEHLTDLLEKLYEDFQKWGGKYIDVFELTDRIHEFHDKKARELYKMYVLSPPEIAIIYALRNDVIGPREINEGLYKKLNLDQVVTQKHDDIIG
;
A
#
# COMPACT_ATOMS: atom_id res chain seq x y z
N MET A 1 5.47 9.90 -20.84
CA MET A 1 4.68 10.83 -20.01
C MET A 1 5.62 11.84 -19.41
N GLU A 2 5.29 13.13 -19.46
CA GLU A 2 6.15 14.17 -18.89
C GLU A 2 5.43 14.88 -17.75
N LEU A 3 5.96 14.71 -16.53
CA LEU A 3 5.49 15.39 -15.32
C LEU A 3 6.37 16.62 -15.05
N ASN A 4 5.73 17.74 -14.71
CA ASN A 4 6.45 18.94 -14.29
C ASN A 4 7.03 18.77 -12.86
N LYS A 5 7.87 19.72 -12.41
CA LYS A 5 8.52 19.64 -11.09
C LYS A 5 7.53 19.56 -9.92
N LYS A 6 6.42 20.30 -10.01
CA LYS A 6 5.37 20.32 -8.97
C LYS A 6 4.66 18.97 -8.91
N GLU A 7 4.25 18.45 -10.06
CA GLU A 7 3.61 17.14 -10.21
C GLU A 7 4.50 16.00 -9.71
N LYS A 8 5.80 16.00 -10.03
CA LYS A 8 6.75 15.01 -9.51
C LYS A 8 6.89 15.08 -7.99
N LYS A 9 6.82 16.28 -7.41
CA LYS A 9 6.90 16.46 -5.94
C LYS A 9 5.63 15.94 -5.28
N GLU A 10 4.48 16.30 -5.83
CA GLU A 10 3.17 15.85 -5.36
C GLU A 10 3.04 14.33 -5.43
N LEU A 11 3.41 13.72 -6.55
CA LEU A 11 3.41 12.26 -6.71
C LEU A 11 4.27 11.57 -5.65
N ARG A 12 5.46 12.10 -5.34
CA ARG A 12 6.31 11.54 -4.27
C ARG A 12 5.71 11.72 -2.87
N SER A 13 5.00 12.83 -2.63
CA SER A 13 4.30 13.04 -1.35
C SER A 13 3.22 11.98 -1.17
N LEU A 14 2.37 11.80 -2.19
CA LEU A 14 1.31 10.80 -2.18
C LEU A 14 1.87 9.39 -1.98
N VAL A 15 3.00 9.05 -2.62
CA VAL A 15 3.66 7.75 -2.42
C VAL A 15 4.11 7.56 -0.96
N SER A 16 4.67 8.60 -0.34
CA SER A 16 5.10 8.53 1.06
C SER A 16 3.92 8.37 2.00
N GLU A 17 2.85 9.15 1.79
CA GLU A 17 1.62 9.12 2.59
C GLU A 17 0.93 7.74 2.49
N CYS A 18 0.80 7.22 1.26
CA CYS A 18 0.24 5.88 1.04
C CYS A 18 1.11 4.77 1.66
N TYR A 19 2.43 4.92 1.60
CA TYR A 19 3.32 3.91 2.21
C TYR A 19 3.18 3.91 3.73
N GLU A 20 3.12 5.08 4.35
CA GLU A 20 2.92 5.23 5.79
C GLU A 20 1.59 4.62 6.23
N GLU A 21 0.49 4.92 5.54
CA GLU A 21 -0.84 4.37 5.84
C GLU A 21 -0.84 2.84 5.73
N HIS A 22 -0.37 2.30 4.61
CA HIS A 22 -0.38 0.85 4.38
C HIS A 22 0.54 0.10 5.36
N LEU A 23 1.68 0.70 5.74
CA LEU A 23 2.56 0.13 6.75
C LEU A 23 1.94 0.20 8.14
N THR A 24 1.20 1.28 8.45
CA THR A 24 0.44 1.43 9.70
C THR A 24 -0.57 0.30 9.84
N ASP A 25 -1.39 0.04 8.82
CA ASP A 25 -2.35 -1.08 8.82
C ASP A 25 -1.70 -2.45 9.09
N LEU A 26 -0.52 -2.69 8.50
CA LEU A 26 0.22 -3.93 8.73
C LEU A 26 0.75 -4.03 10.17
N LEU A 27 1.23 -2.91 10.72
CA LEU A 27 1.75 -2.84 12.08
C LEU A 27 0.62 -2.97 13.11
N GLU A 28 -0.57 -2.41 12.84
CA GLU A 28 -1.75 -2.59 13.70
C GLU A 28 -2.15 -4.06 13.78
N LYS A 29 -2.17 -4.78 12.65
CA LYS A 29 -2.43 -6.23 12.63
C LYS A 29 -1.39 -7.01 13.44
N LEU A 30 -0.11 -6.64 13.33
CA LEU A 30 0.94 -7.26 14.12
C LEU A 30 0.76 -6.96 15.62
N TYR A 31 0.34 -5.74 15.95
CA TYR A 31 0.04 -5.35 17.32
C TYR A 31 -1.13 -6.15 17.91
N GLU A 32 -2.20 -6.39 17.15
CA GLU A 32 -3.27 -7.29 17.57
C GLU A 32 -2.78 -8.70 17.86
N ASP A 33 -1.80 -9.21 17.10
CA ASP A 33 -1.20 -10.52 17.35
C ASP A 33 -0.42 -10.53 18.68
N PHE A 34 0.32 -9.46 19.00
CA PHE A 34 0.91 -9.28 20.33
C PHE A 34 -0.14 -9.25 21.44
N GLN A 35 -1.28 -8.59 21.23
CA GLN A 35 -2.38 -8.57 22.20
C GLN A 35 -2.99 -9.95 22.39
N LYS A 36 -3.18 -10.73 21.31
CA LYS A 36 -3.66 -12.13 21.37
C LYS A 36 -2.72 -13.01 22.18
N TRP A 37 -1.40 -12.85 21.99
CA TRP A 37 -0.40 -13.56 22.79
C TRP A 37 -0.44 -13.15 24.27
N GLY A 38 -0.51 -11.85 24.56
CA GLY A 38 -0.68 -11.33 25.92
C GLY A 38 -1.95 -11.84 26.60
N GLY A 39 -3.01 -12.07 25.82
CA GLY A 39 -4.27 -12.69 26.25
C GLY A 39 -4.25 -14.23 26.30
N LYS A 40 -3.13 -14.88 25.97
CA LYS A 40 -2.96 -16.34 25.89
C LYS A 40 -3.86 -17.05 24.86
N TYR A 41 -4.33 -16.32 23.85
CA TYR A 41 -5.11 -16.88 22.74
C TYR A 41 -4.24 -17.58 21.69
N ILE A 42 -2.97 -17.16 21.61
CA ILE A 42 -1.94 -17.79 20.78
C ILE A 42 -0.69 -18.00 21.63
N ASP A 43 0.11 -18.99 21.26
CA ASP A 43 1.37 -19.28 21.94
C ASP A 43 2.57 -18.48 21.38
N VAL A 44 3.75 -18.71 21.95
CA VAL A 44 4.99 -18.01 21.57
C VAL A 44 5.48 -18.39 20.17
N PHE A 45 5.22 -19.62 19.73
CA PHE A 45 5.63 -20.09 18.41
C PHE A 45 4.72 -19.48 17.34
N GLU A 46 3.41 -19.46 17.59
CA GLU A 46 2.44 -18.80 16.71
C GLU A 46 2.73 -17.30 16.53
N LEU A 47 3.03 -16.58 17.63
CA LEU A 47 3.40 -15.16 17.53
C LEU A 47 4.69 -14.97 16.71
N THR A 48 5.69 -15.82 16.95
CA THR A 48 6.98 -15.77 16.26
C THR A 48 6.81 -16.00 14.76
N ASP A 49 5.97 -16.96 14.37
CA ASP A 49 5.65 -17.22 12.95
C ASP A 49 4.93 -16.04 12.29
N ARG A 50 4.01 -15.38 13.01
CA ARG A 50 3.33 -14.16 12.50
C ARG A 50 4.29 -12.98 12.35
N ILE A 51 5.26 -12.82 13.25
CA ILE A 51 6.34 -11.82 13.11
C ILE A 51 7.18 -12.11 11.88
N HIS A 52 7.57 -13.37 11.65
CA HIS A 52 8.32 -13.76 10.45
C HIS A 52 7.50 -13.50 9.17
N GLU A 53 6.21 -13.84 9.15
CA GLU A 53 5.33 -13.58 8.02
C GLU A 53 5.21 -12.07 7.72
N PHE A 54 5.05 -11.26 8.76
CA PHE A 54 5.04 -9.80 8.65
C PHE A 54 6.35 -9.29 8.04
N HIS A 55 7.50 -9.68 8.59
CA HIS A 55 8.80 -9.14 8.20
C HIS A 55 9.23 -9.62 6.80
N ASP A 56 9.18 -10.93 6.55
CA ASP A 56 9.78 -11.53 5.36
C ASP A 56 8.90 -11.43 4.13
N LYS A 57 7.58 -11.33 4.32
CA LYS A 57 6.64 -11.22 3.21
C LYS A 57 6.04 -9.83 3.12
N LYS A 58 5.19 -9.45 4.08
CA LYS A 58 4.32 -8.26 3.94
C LYS A 58 5.10 -6.95 3.92
N ALA A 59 5.91 -6.68 4.94
CA ALA A 59 6.71 -5.45 5.03
C ALA A 59 7.73 -5.37 3.89
N ARG A 60 8.33 -6.51 3.52
CA ARG A 60 9.26 -6.60 2.39
C ARG A 60 8.57 -6.29 1.06
N GLU A 61 7.34 -6.75 0.85
CA GLU A 61 6.55 -6.44 -0.32
C GLU A 61 6.25 -4.94 -0.40
N LEU A 62 5.76 -4.33 0.69
CA LEU A 62 5.51 -2.89 0.70
C LEU A 62 6.78 -2.08 0.40
N TYR A 63 7.92 -2.47 0.97
CA TYR A 63 9.18 -1.81 0.67
C TYR A 63 9.55 -1.89 -0.83
N LYS A 64 9.38 -3.06 -1.45
CA LYS A 64 9.60 -3.20 -2.90
C LYS A 64 8.65 -2.31 -3.71
N MET A 65 7.38 -2.24 -3.32
CA MET A 65 6.36 -1.49 -4.06
C MET A 65 6.45 0.02 -3.88
N TYR A 66 6.78 0.53 -2.70
CA TYR A 66 6.80 1.96 -2.42
C TYR A 66 8.18 2.61 -2.49
N VAL A 67 9.25 1.85 -2.20
CA VAL A 67 10.62 2.40 -2.13
C VAL A 67 11.46 2.05 -3.36
N LEU A 68 11.37 0.81 -3.82
CA LEU A 68 12.20 0.34 -4.95
C LEU A 68 11.55 0.53 -6.32
N SER A 69 10.24 0.71 -6.36
CA SER A 69 9.50 0.88 -7.62
C SER A 69 9.39 2.35 -8.04
N PRO A 70 9.17 2.63 -9.33
CA PRO A 70 8.85 3.98 -9.78
C PRO A 70 7.59 4.52 -9.07
N PRO A 71 7.52 5.83 -8.74
CA PRO A 71 6.39 6.41 -8.02
C PRO A 71 5.02 6.16 -8.68
N GLU A 72 4.98 6.08 -10.00
CA GLU A 72 3.77 5.78 -10.76
C GLU A 72 3.23 4.37 -10.44
N ILE A 73 4.12 3.39 -10.32
CA ILE A 73 3.78 2.01 -9.97
C ILE A 73 3.32 1.94 -8.50
N ALA A 74 3.96 2.68 -7.61
CA ALA A 74 3.57 2.73 -6.19
C ALA A 74 2.15 3.27 -6.01
N ILE A 75 1.75 4.33 -6.73
CA ILE A 75 0.38 4.86 -6.67
C ILE A 75 -0.65 3.89 -7.28
N ILE A 76 -0.31 3.22 -8.38
CA ILE A 76 -1.17 2.17 -8.95
C ILE A 76 -1.40 1.05 -7.93
N TYR A 77 -0.35 0.63 -7.23
CA TYR A 77 -0.45 -0.37 -6.17
C TYR A 77 -1.33 0.13 -5.00
N ALA A 78 -1.14 1.37 -4.56
CA ALA A 78 -1.94 1.99 -3.50
C ALA A 78 -3.44 2.04 -3.86
N LEU A 79 -3.77 2.47 -5.08
CA LEU A 79 -5.15 2.47 -5.60
C LEU A 79 -5.75 1.06 -5.63
N ARG A 80 -4.99 0.07 -6.09
CA ARG A 80 -5.46 -1.31 -6.17
C ARG A 80 -5.74 -1.92 -4.81
N ASN A 81 -5.02 -1.50 -3.77
CA ASN A 81 -5.21 -1.96 -2.40
C ASN A 81 -6.12 -1.04 -1.57
N ASP A 82 -6.84 -0.10 -2.20
CA ASP A 82 -7.75 0.85 -1.54
C ASP A 82 -7.10 1.74 -0.47
N VAL A 83 -5.77 1.88 -0.50
CA VAL A 83 -5.01 2.76 0.40
C VAL A 83 -5.27 4.23 0.06
N ILE A 84 -5.55 4.51 -1.21
CA ILE A 84 -5.93 5.85 -1.69
C ILE A 84 -7.05 5.70 -2.70
N GLY A 85 -8.03 6.61 -2.65
CA GLY A 85 -9.12 6.70 -3.59
C GLY A 85 -8.79 7.58 -4.81
N PRO A 86 -9.46 7.37 -5.97
CA PRO A 86 -9.26 8.18 -7.18
C PRO A 86 -9.43 9.70 -6.97
N ARG A 87 -10.29 10.10 -6.03
CA ARG A 87 -10.63 11.51 -5.76
C ARG A 87 -9.55 12.24 -4.93
N GLU A 88 -8.67 11.49 -4.28
CA GLU A 88 -7.58 12.04 -3.47
C GLU A 88 -6.34 12.36 -4.33
N ILE A 89 -6.32 11.87 -5.57
CA ILE A 89 -5.28 12.17 -6.54
C ILE A 89 -5.73 13.36 -7.38
N ASN A 90 -4.85 14.36 -7.51
CA ASN A 90 -5.12 15.52 -8.37
C ASN A 90 -5.48 15.08 -9.80
N GLU A 91 -6.54 15.66 -10.36
CA GLU A 91 -7.08 15.30 -11.67
C GLU A 91 -6.03 15.33 -12.80
N GLY A 92 -5.10 16.29 -12.75
CA GLY A 92 -4.02 16.40 -13.72
C GLY A 92 -3.03 15.23 -13.65
N LEU A 93 -2.67 14.80 -12.43
CA LEU A 93 -1.85 13.59 -12.21
C LEU A 93 -2.64 12.33 -12.61
N TYR A 94 -3.90 12.23 -12.18
CA TYR A 94 -4.76 11.09 -12.45
C TYR A 94 -4.88 10.79 -13.95
N LYS A 95 -5.18 11.82 -14.74
CA LYS A 95 -5.27 11.72 -16.21
C LYS A 95 -3.93 11.40 -16.85
N LYS A 96 -2.84 12.07 -16.46
CA LYS A 96 -1.52 11.84 -17.04
C LYS A 96 -1.04 10.41 -16.80
N LEU A 97 -1.33 9.87 -15.62
CA LEU A 97 -0.98 8.52 -15.21
C LEU A 97 -1.92 7.43 -15.80
N ASN A 98 -2.96 7.82 -16.55
CA ASN A 98 -3.97 6.91 -17.12
C ASN A 98 -4.57 5.94 -16.07
N LEU A 99 -4.88 6.46 -14.88
CA LEU A 99 -5.33 5.64 -13.75
C LEU A 99 -6.79 5.15 -13.89
N ASP A 100 -7.53 5.72 -14.84
CA ASP A 100 -8.87 5.25 -15.24
C ASP A 100 -8.85 3.79 -15.72
N GLN A 101 -7.81 3.38 -16.44
CA GLN A 101 -7.65 2.01 -16.92
C GLN A 101 -7.41 1.03 -15.77
N VAL A 102 -6.69 1.48 -14.74
CA VAL A 102 -6.35 0.69 -13.55
C VAL A 102 -7.58 0.45 -12.67
N VAL A 103 -8.39 1.50 -12.46
CA VAL A 103 -9.61 1.42 -11.65
C VAL A 103 -10.67 0.54 -12.34
N THR A 104 -10.81 0.66 -13.66
CA THR A 104 -11.77 -0.14 -14.43
C THR A 104 -11.44 -1.63 -14.35
N GLN A 105 -10.15 -1.99 -14.47
CA GLN A 105 -9.72 -3.38 -14.45
C GLN A 105 -9.91 -4.07 -13.09
N LYS A 106 -9.77 -3.32 -11.99
CA LYS A 106 -10.08 -3.83 -10.64
C LYS A 106 -11.55 -4.22 -10.48
N HIS A 107 -12.47 -3.49 -11.11
CA HIS A 107 -13.90 -3.79 -11.04
C HIS A 107 -14.25 -5.08 -11.79
N ASP A 108 -13.57 -5.35 -12.92
CA ASP A 108 -13.78 -6.58 -13.70
C ASP A 108 -13.26 -7.83 -12.97
N ASP A 109 -12.14 -7.74 -12.24
CA ASP A 109 -11.56 -8.84 -11.46
C ASP A 109 -12.45 -9.27 -10.26
N ILE A 110 -13.39 -8.41 -9.81
CA ILE A 110 -14.29 -8.70 -8.67
C ILE A 110 -15.59 -9.37 -9.14
N ILE A 111 -15.96 -9.24 -10.41
CA ILE A 111 -17.21 -9.77 -10.99
C ILE A 111 -16.97 -11.06 -11.79
N GLY A 112 -15.70 -11.49 -11.93
CA GLY A 112 -15.26 -12.72 -12.61
C GLY A 112 -15.24 -13.97 -11.72
#